data_AF-X0Z450-F1
#
_entry.id   AF-X0Z450-F1
#
_cell.length_a   1.000
_cell.length_b   1.000
_cell.length_c   1.000
_cell.angle_alpha   90.00
_cell.angle_beta   90.00
_cell.angle_gamma   90.00
#
_symmetry.space_group_name_H-M   'P 1'
#
loop_
_entity.id
_entity.type
_entity.pdbx_description
1 polymer ?
#
loop_
_entity_poly.entity_id
_entity_poly.type
_entity_poly.pdbx_seq_one_letter_code
_entity_poly.pdbx_strand_id
1 'polypeptide(L)'
;MSKKKQTEIDELIRGKSRRITDPAGREVLVLDDDQALKIAGECRRSVHEIYTEALRLGINPYRYIRNREIISVQEQLRLAESRVAAVGAGGLGGQVILLLARVGIGHLLVVDHDIFDETNLNRQVLCSKESLGRPKPEVAVDVVGSINPGVEVTPYQVSLDSSNAPEILAGSDVVVDGLDNVPGRFVLERTTKKLGIPLVHGAVAGFEGWI
;
A
#
# COMPACT_ATOMS: atom_id res chain seq x y z
N MET A 1 22.35 -10.50 0.52
CA MET A 1 23.09 -9.52 1.37
C MET A 1 24.19 -10.24 2.13
N SER A 2 25.33 -9.58 2.39
CA SER A 2 26.33 -10.16 3.31
C SER A 2 25.74 -10.17 4.72
N LYS A 3 25.86 -11.31 5.43
CA LYS A 3 25.33 -11.53 6.79
C LYS A 3 25.72 -10.41 7.76
N LYS A 4 26.92 -9.82 7.56
CA LYS A 4 27.45 -8.70 8.36
C LYS A 4 26.62 -7.41 8.25
N LYS A 5 26.12 -7.07 7.05
CA LYS A 5 25.29 -5.86 6.84
C LYS A 5 23.89 -5.99 7.43
N GLN A 6 23.35 -7.20 7.47
CA GLN A 6 22.05 -7.44 8.11
C GLN A 6 22.15 -7.21 9.62
N THR A 7 23.17 -7.79 10.25
CA THR A 7 23.39 -7.65 11.70
C THR A 7 23.54 -6.17 12.13
N GLU A 8 24.19 -5.34 11.30
CA GLU A 8 24.33 -3.91 11.56
C GLU A 8 22.98 -3.15 11.55
N ILE A 9 22.09 -3.47 10.60
CA ILE A 9 20.74 -2.89 10.53
C ILE A 9 19.91 -3.32 11.75
N ASP A 10 19.97 -4.60 12.12
CA ASP A 10 19.22 -5.13 13.26
C ASP A 10 19.62 -4.44 14.57
N GLU A 11 20.92 -4.20 14.77
CA GLU A 11 21.47 -3.47 15.92
C GLU A 11 21.00 -2.01 15.94
N LEU A 12 21.02 -1.32 14.79
CA LEU A 12 20.51 0.05 14.67
C LEU A 12 19.03 0.14 15.01
N ILE A 13 18.20 -0.76 14.46
CA ILE A 13 16.77 -0.79 14.74
C ILE A 13 16.52 -1.01 16.24
N ARG A 14 17.18 -2.00 16.86
CA ARG A 14 17.04 -2.27 18.30
C ARG A 14 17.49 -1.09 19.15
N GLY A 15 18.61 -0.45 18.80
CA GLY A 15 19.17 0.68 19.53
C GLY A 15 18.34 1.97 19.44
N LYS A 16 17.57 2.16 18.37
CA LYS A 16 16.68 3.31 18.18
C LYS A 16 15.23 3.06 18.58
N SER A 17 14.88 1.81 18.89
CA SER A 17 13.54 1.45 19.36
C SER A 17 13.34 1.83 20.81
N ARG A 18 12.09 2.14 21.18
CA ARG A 18 11.70 2.44 22.57
C ARG A 18 10.61 1.50 23.06
N ARG A 19 10.55 1.32 24.38
CA ARG A 19 9.48 0.55 25.02
C ARG A 19 8.26 1.44 25.29
N ILE A 20 7.09 0.86 25.11
CA ILE A 20 5.80 1.46 25.47
C ILE A 20 4.86 0.39 26.01
N THR A 21 3.83 0.85 26.71
CA THR A 21 2.63 0.06 27.00
C THR A 21 1.63 0.23 25.84
N ASP A 22 1.24 -0.86 25.18
CA ASP A 22 0.24 -0.84 24.11
C ASP A 22 -1.20 -0.68 24.67
N PRO A 23 -2.23 -0.45 23.82
CA PRO A 23 -3.61 -0.28 24.29
C PRO A 23 -4.18 -1.46 25.10
N ALA A 24 -3.61 -2.66 24.95
CA ALA A 24 -4.01 -3.85 25.70
C ALA A 24 -3.18 -4.04 26.99
N GLY A 25 -2.35 -3.06 27.37
CA GLY A 25 -1.56 -3.09 28.59
C GLY A 25 -0.25 -3.89 28.48
N ARG A 26 0.20 -4.25 27.28
CA ARG A 26 1.41 -5.07 27.07
C ARG A 26 2.63 -4.17 26.84
N GLU A 27 3.75 -4.52 27.44
CA GLU A 27 5.04 -3.88 27.15
C GLU A 27 5.59 -4.37 25.81
N VAL A 28 5.80 -3.45 24.88
CA VAL A 28 6.26 -3.76 23.51
C VAL A 28 7.35 -2.78 23.07
N LEU A 29 8.16 -3.20 22.10
CA LEU A 29 9.11 -2.32 21.43
C LEU A 29 8.46 -1.72 20.18
N VAL A 30 8.70 -0.42 19.98
CA VAL A 30 8.24 0.31 18.80
C VAL A 30 9.36 1.13 18.16
N LEU A 31 9.23 1.32 16.86
CA LEU A 31 10.09 2.19 16.06
C LEU A 31 9.26 3.37 15.51
N ASP A 32 9.63 4.60 15.87
CA ASP A 32 9.00 5.81 15.36
C ASP A 32 9.49 6.14 13.94
N ASP A 33 8.65 6.80 13.15
CA ASP A 33 8.92 7.12 11.74
C ASP A 33 10.21 7.92 11.54
N ASP A 34 10.45 8.93 12.39
CA ASP A 34 11.67 9.75 12.35
C ASP A 34 12.94 8.91 12.52
N GLN A 35 12.88 7.85 13.34
CA GLN A 35 14.02 6.95 13.53
C GLN A 35 14.17 6.02 12.35
N ALA A 36 13.07 5.47 11.82
CA ALA A 36 13.11 4.64 10.62
C ALA A 36 13.68 5.40 9.41
N LEU A 37 13.29 6.67 9.22
CA LEU A 37 13.83 7.55 8.17
C LEU A 37 15.34 7.78 8.32
N LYS A 38 15.82 8.01 9.54
CA LYS A 38 17.26 8.17 9.82
C LYS A 38 18.03 6.89 9.50
N ILE A 39 17.55 5.74 9.98
CA ILE A 39 18.17 4.44 9.71
C ILE A 39 18.17 4.14 8.20
N ALA A 40 17.06 4.41 7.51
CA ALA A 40 16.93 4.24 6.07
C ALA A 40 17.99 5.08 5.31
N GLY A 41 18.18 6.34 5.72
CA GLY A 41 19.22 7.22 5.18
C GLY A 41 20.64 6.72 5.44
N GLU A 42 20.94 6.34 6.68
CA GLU A 42 22.26 5.80 7.09
C GLU A 42 22.61 4.50 6.33
N CYS A 43 21.62 3.63 6.13
CA CYS A 43 21.80 2.32 5.49
C CYS A 43 21.64 2.34 3.96
N ARG A 44 21.19 3.48 3.39
CA ARG A 44 20.78 3.63 1.98
C ARG A 44 19.72 2.60 1.57
N ARG A 45 18.64 2.54 2.34
CA ARG A 45 17.49 1.63 2.20
C ARG A 45 16.18 2.41 2.12
N SER A 46 15.11 1.78 1.66
CA SER A 46 13.77 2.36 1.79
C SER A 46 13.26 2.24 3.22
N VAL A 47 12.34 3.12 3.62
CA VAL A 47 11.68 3.01 4.94
C VAL A 47 10.86 1.72 5.03
N HIS A 48 10.30 1.28 3.90
CA HIS A 48 9.64 -0.02 3.77
C HIS A 48 10.57 -1.18 4.19
N GLU A 49 11.81 -1.22 3.69
CA GLU A 49 12.79 -2.24 4.10
C GLU A 49 13.08 -2.18 5.61
N ILE A 50 13.20 -0.99 6.20
CA ILE A 50 13.44 -0.81 7.63
C ILE A 50 12.24 -1.27 8.47
N TYR A 51 11.02 -0.92 8.09
CA TYR A 51 9.82 -1.39 8.79
C TYR A 51 9.66 -2.91 8.70
N THR A 52 9.89 -3.48 7.52
CA THR A 52 9.81 -4.93 7.32
C THR A 52 10.82 -5.65 8.22
N GLU A 53 12.05 -5.14 8.32
CA GLU A 53 13.04 -5.71 9.23
C GLU A 53 12.69 -5.51 10.71
N ALA A 54 12.21 -4.33 11.09
CA ALA A 54 11.72 -4.09 12.46
C ALA A 54 10.64 -5.10 12.85
N LEU A 55 9.67 -5.35 11.96
CA LEU A 55 8.61 -6.32 12.16
C LEU A 55 9.16 -7.76 12.31
N ARG A 56 10.17 -8.16 11.53
CA ARG A 56 10.87 -9.45 11.69
C ARG A 56 11.55 -9.58 13.06
N LEU A 57 12.09 -8.49 13.58
CA LEU A 57 12.71 -8.42 14.91
C LEU A 57 11.68 -8.37 16.07
N GLY A 58 10.38 -8.35 15.76
CA GLY A 58 9.28 -8.25 16.71
C GLY A 58 9.02 -6.83 17.20
N ILE A 59 9.48 -5.82 16.47
CA ILE A 59 9.36 -4.39 16.79
C ILE A 59 8.31 -3.79 15.86
N ASN A 60 7.23 -3.25 16.42
CA ASN A 60 6.16 -2.65 15.62
C ASN A 60 6.55 -1.21 15.21
N PRO A 61 6.43 -0.82 13.93
CA PRO A 61 6.36 0.60 13.59
C PRO A 61 5.25 1.25 14.41
N TYR A 62 5.56 2.36 15.08
CA TYR A 62 4.69 2.93 16.13
C TYR A 62 3.29 3.29 15.61
N ARG A 63 3.21 3.72 14.34
CA ARG A 63 1.96 3.99 13.62
C ARG A 63 0.92 2.86 13.67
N TYR A 64 1.35 1.60 13.75
CA TYR A 64 0.43 0.45 13.76
C TYR A 64 0.01 0.01 15.15
N ILE A 65 0.47 0.68 16.22
CA ILE A 65 0.25 0.23 17.60
C ILE A 65 -1.25 0.11 17.95
N ARG A 66 -2.09 0.96 17.37
CA ARG A 66 -3.54 0.96 17.59
C ARG A 66 -4.25 -0.22 16.92
N ASN A 67 -3.62 -0.86 15.92
CA ASN A 67 -4.16 -2.05 15.26
C ASN A 67 -3.62 -3.34 15.88
N ARG A 68 -2.56 -3.26 16.70
CA ARG A 68 -1.75 -4.41 17.15
C ARG A 68 -2.53 -5.53 17.85
N GLU A 69 -3.63 -5.17 18.53
CA GLU A 69 -4.47 -6.16 19.22
C GLU A 69 -5.19 -7.08 18.24
N ILE A 70 -5.64 -6.54 17.10
CA ILE A 70 -6.38 -7.26 16.07
C ILE A 70 -5.42 -7.82 14.99
N ILE A 71 -4.36 -7.07 14.67
CA ILE A 71 -3.33 -7.43 13.71
C ILE A 71 -2.02 -7.56 14.46
N SER A 72 -1.61 -8.79 14.77
CA SER A 72 -0.36 -9.06 15.47
C SER A 72 0.85 -8.55 14.69
N VAL A 73 2.02 -8.46 15.34
CA VAL A 73 3.28 -8.05 14.67
C VAL A 73 3.63 -8.97 13.49
N GLN A 74 3.30 -10.26 13.58
CA GLN A 74 3.55 -11.23 12.51
C GLN A 74 2.55 -11.07 11.36
N GLU A 75 1.28 -10.73 11.64
CA GLU A 75 0.31 -10.43 10.59
C GLU A 75 0.60 -9.08 9.93
N GLN A 76 1.09 -8.09 10.69
CA GLN A 76 1.57 -6.83 10.14
C GLN A 76 2.79 -7.04 9.25
N LEU A 77 3.70 -7.96 9.59
CA LEU A 77 4.79 -8.37 8.71
C LEU A 77 4.26 -8.97 7.41
N ARG A 78 3.25 -9.85 7.48
CA ARG A 78 2.61 -10.41 6.29
C ARG A 78 2.01 -9.32 5.41
N LEU A 79 1.30 -8.35 5.99
CA LEU A 79 0.79 -7.20 5.24
C LEU A 79 1.94 -6.40 4.60
N ALA A 80 3.01 -6.15 5.34
CA ALA A 80 4.19 -5.45 4.83
C ALA A 80 4.92 -6.24 3.74
N GLU A 81 4.80 -7.56 3.65
CA GLU A 81 5.39 -8.35 2.57
C GLU A 81 4.42 -8.59 1.40
N SER A 82 3.15 -8.21 1.56
CA SER A 82 2.12 -8.41 0.55
C SER A 82 2.09 -7.33 -0.53
N ARG A 83 1.66 -7.72 -1.72
CA ARG A 83 1.50 -6.89 -2.91
C ARG A 83 0.05 -6.89 -3.38
N VAL A 84 -0.56 -5.71 -3.45
CA VAL A 84 -1.93 -5.52 -3.93
C VAL A 84 -1.94 -4.63 -5.16
N ALA A 85 -2.67 -5.05 -6.21
CA ALA A 85 -2.93 -4.20 -7.36
C ALA A 85 -4.34 -3.60 -7.26
N ALA A 86 -4.40 -2.28 -7.15
CA ALA A 86 -5.64 -1.49 -7.28
C ALA A 86 -5.77 -1.03 -8.74
N VAL A 87 -6.76 -1.57 -9.45
CA VAL A 87 -7.05 -1.23 -10.84
C VAL A 87 -8.21 -0.25 -10.90
N GLY A 88 -7.91 0.99 -11.24
CA GLY A 88 -8.76 2.17 -11.06
C GLY A 88 -8.39 2.93 -9.79
N ALA A 89 -8.05 4.21 -9.93
CA ALA A 89 -7.72 5.14 -8.86
C ALA A 89 -8.78 6.25 -8.70
N GLY A 90 -10.01 5.95 -9.13
CA GLY A 90 -11.17 6.84 -9.04
C GLY A 90 -11.81 6.88 -7.65
N GLY A 91 -13.14 7.08 -7.58
CA GLY A 91 -13.86 7.24 -6.31
C GLY A 91 -13.77 6.03 -5.38
N LEU A 92 -13.97 4.83 -5.93
CA LEU A 92 -13.88 3.57 -5.18
C LEU A 92 -12.42 3.18 -4.91
N GLY A 93 -11.64 3.05 -5.98
CA GLY A 93 -10.25 2.61 -5.88
C GLY A 93 -9.36 3.54 -5.04
N GLY A 94 -9.59 4.85 -5.10
CA GLY A 94 -8.90 5.81 -4.25
C GLY A 94 -9.11 5.56 -2.75
N GLN A 95 -10.34 5.21 -2.33
CA GLN A 95 -10.61 4.86 -0.92
C GLN A 95 -9.90 3.56 -0.51
N VAL A 96 -9.91 2.55 -1.38
CA VAL A 96 -9.19 1.29 -1.15
C VAL A 96 -7.69 1.55 -0.99
N ILE A 97 -7.09 2.34 -1.89
CA ILE A 97 -5.66 2.70 -1.83
C ILE A 97 -5.31 3.36 -0.49
N LEU A 98 -6.13 4.30 -0.02
CA LEU A 98 -5.90 4.95 1.28
C LEU A 98 -6.00 3.98 2.45
N LEU A 99 -6.98 3.07 2.45
CA LEU A 99 -7.14 2.08 3.51
C LEU A 99 -5.96 1.09 3.53
N LEU A 100 -5.54 0.60 2.37
CA LEU A 100 -4.39 -0.29 2.23
C LEU A 100 -3.09 0.39 2.67
N ALA A 101 -2.89 1.65 2.29
CA ALA A 101 -1.74 2.44 2.74
C ALA A 101 -1.74 2.61 4.27
N ARG A 102 -2.89 2.90 4.88
CA ARG A 102 -3.01 3.09 6.33
C ARG A 102 -2.81 1.81 7.13
N VAL A 103 -3.27 0.67 6.62
CA VAL A 103 -3.06 -0.63 7.26
C VAL A 103 -1.62 -1.17 7.05
N GLY A 104 -0.86 -0.57 6.14
CA GLY A 104 0.56 -0.88 5.96
C GLY A 104 0.81 -2.08 5.04
N ILE A 105 0.08 -2.15 3.92
CA ILE A 105 0.45 -3.07 2.84
C ILE A 105 1.86 -2.75 2.33
N GLY A 106 2.64 -3.76 1.96
CA GLY A 106 4.01 -3.56 1.48
C GLY A 106 4.07 -2.82 0.18
N HIS A 107 3.43 -3.39 -0.83
CA HIS A 107 3.50 -2.92 -2.21
C HIS A 107 2.10 -2.66 -2.78
N LEU A 108 1.90 -1.46 -3.32
CA LEU A 108 0.70 -1.07 -4.03
C LEU A 108 0.99 -0.82 -5.49
N LEU A 109 0.36 -1.59 -6.37
CA LEU A 109 0.29 -1.25 -7.78
C LEU A 109 -0.97 -0.42 -7.98
N VAL A 110 -0.83 0.77 -8.56
CA VAL A 110 -1.96 1.64 -8.88
C VAL A 110 -2.03 1.79 -10.38
N VAL A 111 -3.09 1.25 -10.99
CA VAL A 111 -3.27 1.26 -12.45
C VAL A 111 -4.46 2.14 -12.79
N ASP A 112 -4.24 3.21 -13.53
CA ASP A 112 -5.30 4.09 -14.04
C ASP A 112 -4.76 4.87 -15.24
N HIS A 113 -5.56 5.13 -16.26
CA HIS A 113 -5.13 5.84 -17.46
C HIS A 113 -5.36 7.35 -17.38
N ASP A 114 -6.24 7.77 -16.47
CA ASP A 114 -6.73 9.14 -16.40
C ASP A 114 -5.77 10.07 -15.65
N ILE A 115 -6.06 11.36 -15.81
CA ILE A 115 -5.58 12.45 -14.96
C ILE A 115 -6.74 12.95 -14.08
N PHE A 116 -6.43 13.70 -13.02
CA PHE A 116 -7.46 14.35 -12.22
C PHE A 116 -8.05 15.58 -12.91
N ASP A 117 -9.38 15.65 -12.89
CA ASP A 117 -10.18 16.77 -13.39
C ASP A 117 -11.03 17.40 -12.26
N GLU A 118 -11.48 18.64 -12.43
CA GLU A 118 -12.29 19.36 -11.43
C GLU A 118 -13.56 18.58 -11.05
N THR A 119 -14.18 17.89 -12.01
CA THR A 119 -15.35 17.03 -11.77
C THR A 119 -15.06 15.84 -10.85
N ASN A 120 -13.79 15.56 -10.53
CA ASN A 120 -13.39 14.49 -9.63
C ASN A 120 -13.37 14.93 -8.16
N LEU A 121 -13.24 16.24 -7.88
CA LEU A 121 -13.11 16.80 -6.52
C LEU A 121 -14.29 16.45 -5.59
N ASN A 122 -15.47 16.18 -6.14
CA ASN A 122 -16.65 15.84 -5.35
C ASN A 122 -16.63 14.43 -4.73
N ARG A 123 -15.81 13.50 -5.24
CA ARG A 123 -15.91 12.07 -4.85
C ARG A 123 -14.61 11.28 -4.84
N GLN A 124 -13.56 11.76 -5.53
CA GLN A 124 -12.30 11.04 -5.63
C GLN A 124 -11.34 11.57 -4.57
N VAL A 125 -11.11 10.77 -3.52
CA VAL A 125 -10.39 11.19 -2.30
C VAL A 125 -8.92 11.56 -2.52
N LEU A 126 -8.32 11.07 -3.60
CA LEU A 126 -6.96 11.41 -4.00
C LEU A 126 -6.88 12.72 -4.81
N CYS A 127 -8.02 13.28 -5.22
CA CYS A 127 -8.10 14.53 -5.98
C CYS A 127 -8.11 15.74 -5.03
N SER A 128 -7.20 16.69 -5.26
CA SER A 128 -7.16 18.01 -4.64
C SER A 128 -6.96 19.10 -5.70
N LYS A 129 -7.01 20.38 -5.31
CA LYS A 129 -6.74 21.49 -6.24
C LYS A 129 -5.34 21.41 -6.83
N GLU A 130 -4.39 20.93 -6.03
CA GLU A 130 -2.97 20.78 -6.39
C GLU A 130 -2.73 19.56 -7.29
N SER A 131 -3.67 18.60 -7.32
CA SER A 131 -3.54 17.39 -8.13
C SER A 131 -4.18 17.50 -9.52
N LEU A 132 -4.92 18.59 -9.80
CA LEU A 132 -5.59 18.78 -11.08
C LEU A 132 -4.60 18.75 -12.25
N GLY A 133 -4.95 18.03 -13.31
CA GLY A 133 -4.11 17.83 -14.50
C GLY A 133 -3.00 16.79 -14.33
N ARG A 134 -2.83 16.20 -13.13
CA ARG A 134 -1.80 15.18 -12.87
C ARG A 134 -2.36 13.76 -13.05
N PRO A 135 -1.54 12.79 -13.50
CA PRO A 135 -1.93 11.38 -13.56
C PRO A 135 -2.39 10.84 -12.20
N LYS A 136 -3.54 10.15 -12.18
CA LYS A 136 -4.08 9.60 -10.93
C LYS A 136 -3.11 8.63 -10.23
N PRO A 137 -2.42 7.71 -10.93
CA PRO A 137 -1.47 6.81 -10.28
C PRO A 137 -0.27 7.52 -9.66
N GLU A 138 0.24 8.58 -10.31
CA GLU A 138 1.38 9.34 -9.78
C GLU A 138 1.00 10.13 -8.52
N VAL A 139 -0.18 10.74 -8.51
CA VAL A 139 -0.69 11.41 -7.30
C VAL A 139 -0.91 10.41 -6.16
N ALA A 140 -1.29 9.16 -6.47
CA ALA A 140 -1.38 8.12 -5.46
C ALA A 140 -0.02 7.84 -4.78
N VAL A 141 1.10 7.91 -5.52
CA VAL A 141 2.47 7.80 -4.95
C VAL A 141 2.69 8.88 -3.90
N ASP A 142 2.42 10.15 -4.24
CA ASP A 142 2.63 11.28 -3.32
C ASP A 142 1.75 11.18 -2.08
N VAL A 143 0.45 10.91 -2.28
CA VAL A 143 -0.52 10.85 -1.19
C VAL A 143 -0.20 9.69 -0.26
N VAL A 144 0.06 8.49 -0.81
CA VAL A 144 0.44 7.33 0.01
C VAL A 144 1.76 7.57 0.73
N GLY A 145 2.77 8.13 0.06
CA GLY A 145 4.05 8.46 0.70
C GLY A 145 3.90 9.43 1.87
N SER A 146 2.98 10.40 1.76
CA SER A 146 2.67 11.34 2.85
C SER A 146 1.96 10.68 4.04
N ILE A 147 1.23 9.59 3.80
CA ILE A 147 0.48 8.85 4.83
C ILE A 147 1.38 7.79 5.47
N ASN A 148 2.10 7.04 4.65
CA ASN A 148 2.87 5.88 5.06
C ASN A 148 4.12 5.68 4.19
N PRO A 149 5.30 6.14 4.64
CA PRO A 149 6.56 5.94 3.92
C PRO A 149 7.00 4.47 3.88
N GLY A 150 6.36 3.59 4.66
CA GLY A 150 6.60 2.15 4.63
C GLY A 150 5.84 1.38 3.55
N VAL A 151 5.02 2.07 2.75
CA VAL A 151 4.26 1.48 1.64
C VAL A 151 4.92 1.94 0.34
N GLU A 152 5.29 1.00 -0.52
CA GLU A 152 5.86 1.29 -1.83
C GLU A 152 4.78 1.29 -2.90
N VAL A 153 4.63 2.40 -3.62
CA VAL A 153 3.64 2.52 -4.70
C VAL A 153 4.33 2.46 -6.06
N THR A 154 3.86 1.57 -6.92
CA THR A 154 4.25 1.50 -8.34
C THR A 154 3.10 2.03 -9.19
N PRO A 155 3.24 3.23 -9.80
CA PRO A 155 2.21 3.81 -10.64
C PRO A 155 2.26 3.23 -12.07
N TYR A 156 1.09 2.93 -12.64
CA TYR A 156 0.92 2.55 -14.04
C TYR A 156 -0.12 3.46 -14.69
N GLN A 157 0.34 4.48 -15.43
CA GLN A 157 -0.55 5.36 -16.19
C GLN A 157 -0.97 4.72 -17.52
N VAL A 158 -1.76 3.65 -17.47
CA VAL A 158 -2.19 2.90 -18.66
C VAL A 158 -3.63 2.44 -18.53
N SER A 159 -4.30 2.26 -19.67
CA SER A 159 -5.58 1.56 -19.69
C SER A 159 -5.28 0.07 -19.67
N LEU A 160 -5.87 -0.65 -18.72
CA LEU A 160 -5.62 -2.07 -18.58
C LEU A 160 -6.34 -2.83 -19.70
N ASP A 161 -5.60 -3.63 -20.46
CA ASP A 161 -6.14 -4.47 -21.52
C ASP A 161 -5.50 -5.87 -21.52
N SER A 162 -5.98 -6.76 -22.38
CA SER A 162 -5.49 -8.14 -22.44
C SER A 162 -4.01 -8.29 -22.83
N SER A 163 -3.39 -7.26 -23.40
CA SER A 163 -1.98 -7.27 -23.82
C SER A 163 -1.03 -6.90 -22.67
N ASN A 164 -1.44 -6.03 -21.75
CA ASN A 164 -0.60 -5.54 -20.66
C ASN A 164 -0.96 -6.12 -19.28
N ALA A 165 -2.20 -6.57 -19.09
CA ALA A 165 -2.69 -7.02 -17.79
C ALA A 165 -1.89 -8.20 -17.19
N PRO A 166 -1.49 -9.23 -17.96
CA PRO A 166 -0.74 -10.35 -17.39
C PRO A 166 0.60 -9.92 -16.77
N GLU A 167 1.30 -8.97 -17.41
CA GLU A 167 2.60 -8.48 -16.94
C GLU A 167 2.43 -7.58 -15.72
N ILE A 168 1.52 -6.61 -15.79
CA ILE A 168 1.30 -5.64 -14.71
C ILE A 168 0.82 -6.33 -13.44
N LEU A 169 -0.10 -7.29 -13.56
CA LEU A 169 -0.72 -7.97 -12.40
C LEU A 169 0.11 -9.14 -11.87
N ALA A 170 1.18 -9.56 -12.57
CA ALA A 170 2.01 -10.67 -12.14
C ALA A 170 2.63 -10.43 -10.75
N GLY A 171 2.54 -11.45 -9.90
CA GLY A 171 3.11 -11.44 -8.54
C GLY A 171 2.31 -10.65 -7.51
N SER A 172 1.13 -10.10 -7.86
CA SER A 172 0.20 -9.57 -6.87
C SER A 172 -0.46 -10.70 -6.09
N ASP A 173 -0.61 -10.52 -4.77
CA ASP A 173 -1.32 -11.46 -3.90
C ASP A 173 -2.83 -11.31 -4.04
N VAL A 174 -3.30 -10.07 -4.26
CA VAL A 174 -4.71 -9.73 -4.47
C VAL A 174 -4.82 -8.62 -5.51
N VAL A 175 -5.86 -8.67 -6.32
CA VAL A 175 -6.26 -7.59 -7.23
C VAL A 175 -7.59 -7.02 -6.75
N VAL A 176 -7.69 -5.69 -6.69
CA VAL A 176 -8.92 -4.97 -6.34
C VAL A 176 -9.41 -4.20 -7.55
N ASP A 177 -10.67 -4.44 -7.91
CA ASP A 177 -11.36 -3.76 -8.99
C ASP A 177 -12.00 -2.45 -8.51
N GLY A 178 -11.46 -1.34 -9.00
CA GLY A 178 -12.00 0.01 -8.87
C GLY A 178 -12.47 0.61 -10.20
N LEU A 179 -12.66 -0.21 -11.25
CA LEU A 179 -13.05 0.22 -12.57
C LEU A 179 -14.54 0.57 -12.66
N ASP A 180 -14.85 1.59 -13.43
CA ASP A 180 -16.21 2.07 -13.69
C ASP A 180 -16.79 1.59 -15.03
N ASN A 181 -16.03 0.81 -15.81
CA ASN A 181 -16.45 0.32 -17.11
C ASN A 181 -16.45 -1.21 -17.18
N VAL A 182 -17.51 -1.76 -17.80
CA VAL A 182 -17.73 -3.20 -17.92
C VAL A 182 -16.61 -3.94 -18.70
N PRO A 183 -16.09 -3.42 -19.83
CA PRO A 183 -15.05 -4.12 -20.59
C PRO A 183 -13.78 -4.38 -19.77
N GLY A 184 -13.30 -3.38 -19.03
CA GLY A 184 -12.10 -3.52 -18.19
C GLY A 184 -12.29 -4.55 -17.08
N ARG A 185 -13.49 -4.66 -16.50
CA ARG A 185 -13.82 -5.68 -15.49
C ARG A 185 -13.68 -7.10 -16.03
N PHE A 186 -14.10 -7.35 -17.29
CA PHE A 186 -13.92 -8.65 -17.92
C PHE A 186 -12.45 -8.96 -18.27
N VAL A 187 -11.66 -7.94 -18.64
CA VAL A 187 -10.21 -8.11 -18.80
C VAL A 187 -9.58 -8.52 -17.47
N LEU A 188 -9.97 -7.84 -16.39
CA LEU A 188 -9.46 -8.09 -15.05
C LEU A 188 -9.81 -9.51 -14.58
N GLU A 189 -11.09 -9.89 -14.63
CA GLU A 189 -11.59 -11.23 -14.26
C GLU A 189 -10.87 -12.35 -15.02
N ARG A 190 -10.76 -12.23 -16.35
CA ARG A 190 -10.07 -13.25 -17.16
C ARG A 190 -8.59 -13.34 -16.84
N THR A 191 -7.95 -12.21 -16.58
CA THR A 191 -6.50 -12.17 -16.31
C THR A 191 -6.19 -12.72 -14.93
N THR A 192 -6.91 -12.29 -13.89
CA THR A 192 -6.71 -12.78 -12.52
C THR A 192 -7.00 -14.27 -12.42
N LYS A 193 -8.06 -14.75 -13.10
CA LYS A 193 -8.37 -16.19 -13.22
C LYS A 193 -7.24 -16.98 -13.87
N LYS A 194 -6.63 -16.46 -14.94
CA LYS A 194 -5.49 -17.11 -15.61
C LYS A 194 -4.24 -17.13 -14.73
N LEU A 195 -4.00 -16.07 -13.96
CA LEU A 195 -2.84 -15.94 -13.07
C LEU A 195 -3.05 -16.66 -11.72
N GLY A 196 -4.27 -17.09 -11.40
CA GLY A 196 -4.59 -17.68 -10.10
C GLY A 196 -4.59 -16.66 -8.95
N ILE A 197 -4.80 -15.39 -9.24
CA ILE A 197 -4.78 -14.31 -8.25
C ILE A 197 -6.22 -14.01 -7.79
N PRO A 198 -6.50 -13.97 -6.48
CA PRO A 198 -7.79 -13.51 -5.96
C PRO A 198 -8.18 -12.12 -6.46
N LEU A 199 -9.43 -11.98 -6.88
CA LEU A 199 -10.03 -10.72 -7.31
C LEU A 199 -11.11 -10.28 -6.31
N VAL A 200 -10.97 -9.08 -5.76
CA VAL A 200 -12.03 -8.41 -5.00
C VAL A 200 -12.71 -7.42 -5.93
N HIS A 201 -13.98 -7.66 -6.23
CA HIS A 201 -14.77 -6.80 -7.09
C HIS A 201 -15.58 -5.80 -6.27
N GLY A 202 -15.61 -4.53 -6.68
CA GLY A 202 -16.53 -3.56 -6.11
C GLY A 202 -17.17 -2.72 -7.21
N ALA A 203 -18.43 -2.34 -7.01
CA ALA A 203 -19.15 -1.48 -7.94
C ALA A 203 -20.07 -0.52 -7.20
N VAL A 204 -20.30 0.64 -7.80
CA VAL A 204 -21.25 1.66 -7.32
C VAL A 204 -22.04 2.18 -8.50
N ALA A 205 -23.36 2.32 -8.33
CA ALA A 205 -24.25 2.95 -9.29
C ALA A 205 -25.33 3.76 -8.55
N GLY A 206 -25.28 5.08 -8.66
CA GLY A 206 -26.19 5.95 -7.92
C GLY A 206 -26.06 5.77 -6.40
N PHE A 207 -27.13 5.30 -5.76
CA PHE A 207 -27.18 5.04 -4.32
C PHE A 207 -26.92 3.56 -3.94
N GLU A 208 -26.61 2.73 -4.92
CA GLU A 208 -26.40 1.30 -4.74
C GLU A 208 -24.91 0.93 -4.84
N GLY A 209 -24.50 -0.06 -4.04
CA GLY A 209 -23.14 -0.58 -4.03
C GLY A 209 -23.13 -2.11 -3.92
N TRP A 210 -22.10 -2.71 -4.50
CA TRP A 210 -21.89 -4.16 -4.52
C TRP A 210 -20.43 -4.50 -4.18
N ILE A 211 -20.24 -5.66 -3.55
CA ILE A 211 -18.96 -6.31 -3.28
C ILE A 211 -19.07 -7.82 -3.50
#